data_AF-A0A952ZT74-F1
#
_entry.id   AF-A0A952ZT74-F1
#
_cell.length_a   1.000
_cell.length_b   1.000
_cell.length_c   1.000
_cell.angle_alpha   90.00
_cell.angle_beta   90.00
_cell.angle_gamma   90.00
#
_symmetry.space_group_name_H-M   'P 1'
#
loop_
_entity.id
_entity.type
_entity.pdbx_description
1 polymer ?
#
loop_
_entity_poly.entity_id
_entity_poly.type
_entity_poly.pdbx_seq_one_letter_code
_entity_poly.pdbx_strand_id
1 'polypeptide(L)'
;MDPKTIANEICDQADDFLAGVRKRDEAKAGIAEYLTLHHRSLAPADKKAVIDQTMRILDNEGFFEAEAGGEDAGDFSEAEES
;
A
#
# COMPACT_ATOMS: atom_id res chain seq x y z
N MET A 1 0.90 6.60 -22.56
CA MET A 1 0.48 6.78 -21.16
C MET A 1 1.70 6.61 -20.30
N ASP A 2 1.97 7.59 -19.44
CA ASP A 2 3.11 7.55 -18.53
C ASP A 2 2.82 6.61 -17.35
N PRO A 3 3.82 5.85 -16.87
CA PRO A 3 3.65 4.93 -15.74
C PRO A 3 3.17 5.64 -14.47
N LYS A 4 3.49 6.93 -14.31
CA LYS A 4 2.99 7.75 -13.21
C LYS A 4 1.49 8.00 -13.27
N THR A 5 0.93 8.20 -14.47
CA THR A 5 -0.51 8.37 -14.66
C THR A 5 -1.25 7.08 -14.32
N ILE A 6 -0.72 5.94 -14.80
CA ILE A 6 -1.28 4.62 -14.51
C ILE A 6 -1.22 4.32 -13.01
N ALA A 7 -0.11 4.66 -12.33
CA ALA A 7 0.01 4.46 -10.88
C ALA A 7 -1.05 5.25 -10.09
N ASN A 8 -1.33 6.49 -10.47
CA ASN A 8 -2.38 7.29 -9.83
C ASN A 8 -3.77 6.71 -10.07
N GLU A 9 -4.10 6.31 -11.30
CA GLU A 9 -5.38 5.67 -11.61
C GLU A 9 -5.56 4.36 -10.82
N ILE A 10 -4.48 3.59 -10.66
CA ILE A 10 -4.48 2.37 -9.84
C ILE A 10 -4.67 2.71 -8.37
N CYS A 11 -4.07 3.78 -7.84
CA CYS A 11 -4.30 4.24 -6.47
C CYS A 11 -5.76 4.65 -6.24
N ASP A 12 -6.38 5.38 -7.18
CA ASP A 12 -7.79 5.76 -7.08
C ASP A 12 -8.73 4.54 -7.06
N GLN A 13 -8.33 3.44 -7.70
CA GLN A 13 -9.07 2.17 -7.69
C GLN A 13 -8.61 1.21 -6.59
N ALA A 14 -7.48 1.48 -5.94
CA ALA A 14 -6.88 0.61 -4.94
C ALA A 14 -7.82 0.42 -3.75
N ASP A 15 -8.57 1.44 -3.36
CA ASP A 15 -9.58 1.32 -2.31
C ASP A 15 -10.67 0.27 -2.62
N ASP A 16 -10.94 0.00 -3.90
CA ASP A 16 -11.95 -0.95 -4.35
C ASP A 16 -11.39 -2.38 -4.44
N PHE A 17 -10.24 -2.58 -5.11
CA PHE A 17 -9.66 -3.93 -5.29
C PHE A 17 -8.73 -4.37 -4.14
N LEU A 18 -8.21 -3.43 -3.34
CA LEU A 18 -7.52 -3.70 -2.08
C LEU A 18 -8.43 -3.48 -0.88
N ALA A 19 -9.75 -3.42 -1.08
CA ALA A 19 -10.72 -3.35 0.01
C ALA A 19 -10.50 -4.51 1.00
N GLY A 20 -10.14 -4.18 2.24
CA GLY A 20 -9.86 -5.16 3.29
C GLY A 20 -8.44 -5.74 3.27
N VAL A 21 -7.62 -5.42 2.27
CA VAL A 21 -6.19 -5.75 2.26
C VAL A 21 -5.44 -4.71 3.05
N ARG A 22 -4.70 -5.13 4.08
CA ARG A 22 -3.87 -4.22 4.92
C ARG A 22 -2.40 -4.62 4.99
N LYS A 23 -2.01 -5.68 4.29
CA LYS A 23 -0.62 -6.16 4.24
C LYS A 23 0.04 -5.76 2.93
N ARG A 24 1.29 -5.31 3.01
CA ARG A 24 2.09 -4.94 1.85
C ARG A 24 2.23 -6.09 0.85
N ASP A 25 2.45 -7.33 1.30
CA ASP A 25 2.56 -8.48 0.41
C ASP A 25 1.26 -8.77 -0.37
N GLU A 26 0.12 -8.69 0.31
CA GLU A 26 -1.20 -8.89 -0.30
C GLU A 26 -1.53 -7.76 -1.28
N ALA A 27 -1.24 -6.51 -0.91
CA ALA A 27 -1.41 -5.36 -1.80
C ALA A 27 -0.53 -5.49 -3.06
N LYS A 28 0.69 -6.00 -2.92
CA LYS A 28 1.61 -6.20 -4.05
C LYS A 28 1.08 -7.23 -5.02
N ALA A 29 0.56 -8.34 -4.48
CA ALA A 29 -0.04 -9.40 -5.27
C ALA A 29 -1.29 -8.89 -6.01
N GLY A 30 -2.15 -8.14 -5.33
CA GLY A 30 -3.36 -7.53 -5.94
C GLY A 30 -3.03 -6.57 -7.08
N ILE A 31 -2.08 -5.65 -6.88
CA ILE A 31 -1.66 -4.70 -7.93
C ILE A 31 -1.02 -5.43 -9.12
N ALA A 32 -0.20 -6.46 -8.87
CA ALA A 32 0.43 -7.25 -9.92
C ALA A 32 -0.60 -8.04 -10.76
N GLU A 33 -1.63 -8.58 -10.11
CA GLU A 33 -2.73 -9.26 -10.79
C GLU A 33 -3.57 -8.27 -11.62
N TYR A 34 -3.90 -7.11 -11.05
CA TYR A 34 -4.62 -6.04 -11.76
C TYR A 34 -3.88 -5.61 -13.03
N LEU A 35 -2.57 -5.35 -12.93
CA LEU A 35 -1.72 -5.02 -14.07
C LEU A 35 -1.66 -6.16 -15.11
N THR A 36 -1.76 -7.41 -14.68
CA THR A 36 -1.76 -8.57 -15.57
C THR A 36 -3.12 -8.77 -16.25
N LEU A 37 -4.21 -8.30 -15.66
CA LEU A 37 -5.55 -8.38 -16.24
C LEU A 37 -5.84 -7.20 -17.18
N HIS A 38 -5.58 -5.97 -16.72
CA HIS A 38 -5.98 -4.73 -17.39
C HIS A 38 -4.87 -4.13 -18.27
N HIS A 39 -3.61 -4.47 -17.98
CA HIS A 39 -2.43 -3.82 -18.56
C HIS A 39 -1.43 -4.84 -19.14
N ARG A 40 -1.95 -5.85 -19.86
CA ARG A 40 -1.13 -6.95 -20.44
C ARG A 40 -0.03 -6.47 -21.37
N SER A 41 -0.26 -5.38 -22.09
CA SER A 41 0.67 -4.79 -23.06
C SER A 41 1.83 -4.02 -22.43
N LEU A 42 1.80 -3.72 -21.13
CA LEU A 42 2.92 -3.04 -20.47
C LEU A 42 4.15 -3.93 -20.38
N ALA A 43 5.32 -3.31 -20.58
CA ALA A 43 6.59 -3.99 -20.43
C ALA A 43 6.80 -4.41 -18.96
N PRO A 44 7.55 -5.49 -18.70
CA PRO A 44 7.83 -5.95 -17.34
C PRO A 44 8.50 -4.87 -16.47
N ALA A 45 9.36 -4.05 -17.06
CA ALA A 45 10.02 -2.94 -16.38
C ALA A 45 9.03 -1.86 -15.93
N ASP A 46 8.07 -1.51 -16.78
CA ASP A 46 7.06 -0.51 -16.46
C ASP A 46 6.07 -1.02 -15.43
N LYS A 47 5.67 -2.30 -15.51
CA LYS A 47 4.82 -2.94 -14.48
C LYS A 47 5.48 -2.86 -13.10
N LYS A 48 6.78 -3.13 -13.03
CA LYS A 48 7.53 -3.01 -11.77
C LYS A 48 7.54 -1.56 -11.27
N ALA A 49 7.79 -0.60 -12.16
CA ALA A 49 7.80 0.81 -11.80
C ALA A 49 6.44 1.29 -11.27
N VAL A 50 5.34 0.86 -11.90
CA VAL A 50 3.98 1.16 -11.45
C VAL A 50 3.71 0.54 -10.08
N ILE A 51 4.03 -0.74 -9.86
CA ILE A 51 3.87 -1.41 -8.55
C ILE A 51 4.64 -0.68 -7.46
N ASP A 52 5.92 -0.37 -7.69
CA ASP A 52 6.77 0.30 -6.70
C ASP A 52 6.24 1.72 -6.40
N GLN A 53 5.66 2.39 -7.39
CA GLN A 53 5.12 3.73 -7.25
C GLN A 53 3.77 3.74 -6.50
N THR A 54 2.85 2.84 -6.85
CA THR A 54 1.57 2.64 -6.14
C THR A 54 1.82 2.26 -4.68
N MET A 55 2.77 1.36 -4.42
CA MET A 55 3.17 1.00 -3.05
C MET A 55 3.65 2.19 -2.24
N ARG A 56 4.49 3.05 -2.82
CA ARG A 56 4.94 4.27 -2.16
C ARG A 56 3.82 5.23 -1.84
N ILE A 57 2.84 5.37 -2.75
CA ILE A 57 1.70 6.27 -2.54
C ILE A 57 0.84 5.76 -1.38
N LEU A 58 0.44 4.48 -1.43
CA LEU A 58 -0.34 3.83 -0.37
C LEU A 58 0.36 3.89 1.00
N ASP A 59 1.69 3.71 1.02
CA ASP A 59 2.49 3.82 2.24
C ASP A 59 2.49 5.25 2.79
N ASN A 60 2.65 6.27 1.94
CA ASN A 60 2.62 7.68 2.33
C ASN A 60 1.22 8.14 2.78
N GLU A 61 0.17 7.50 2.28
CA GLU A 61 -1.22 7.75 2.67
C GLU A 61 -1.62 7.04 3.97
N GLY A 62 -0.71 6.25 4.55
CA GLY A 62 -0.96 5.52 5.79
C GLY A 62 -1.89 4.31 5.61
N PHE A 63 -2.08 3.83 4.37
CA PHE A 63 -2.93 2.67 4.06
C PHE A 63 -2.55 1.43 4.87
N PHE A 64 -1.24 1.25 5.11
CA PHE A 64 -0.69 0.15 5.91
C PHE A 64 -0.48 0.51 7.40
N GLU A 65 -0.52 1.78 7.78
CA GLU A 65 -0.21 2.25 9.14
C GLU A 65 -1.39 2.14 10.11
N ALA A 66 -2.61 1.92 9.61
CA ALA A 66 -3.80 1.84 10.46
C ALA A 66 -3.81 0.67 11.48
N GLU A 67 -2.84 -0.26 11.45
CA GLU A 67 -2.61 -1.26 12.52
C GLU A 67 -1.26 -1.12 13.24
N ALA A 68 -0.39 -0.17 12.87
CA ALA A 68 0.83 0.08 13.63
C ALA A 68 0.58 0.86 14.94
N GLY A 69 -0.67 1.30 15.17
CA GLY A 69 -1.13 1.93 16.42
C GLY A 69 -1.83 0.99 17.40
N GLY A 70 -1.76 -0.32 17.18
CA GLY A 70 -2.23 -1.33 18.13
C GLY A 70 -1.17 -1.67 19.18
N GLU A 71 -1.21 -0.95 20.30
CA GLU A 71 -0.68 -1.35 21.62
C GLU A 71 0.82 -1.11 21.92
N ASP A 72 1.06 -0.54 23.10
CA ASP A 72 2.35 -0.34 23.82
C ASP A 72 3.20 0.92 23.52
N ALA A 73 2.65 2.09 23.86
CA ALA A 73 3.47 3.07 24.60
C ALA A 73 3.04 2.97 26.06
N GLY A 74 3.69 2.05 26.78
CA GLY A 74 3.48 1.76 28.19
C GLY A 74 3.24 3.00 29.06
N ASP A 75 2.13 2.94 29.77
CA ASP A 75 1.85 3.60 31.03
C ASP A 75 3.11 3.61 31.92
N PHE A 76 3.82 4.74 31.97
CA PHE A 76 4.79 5.01 33.04
C PHE A 76 4.02 5.53 34.25
N SER A 77 3.30 4.64 34.92
CA SER A 77 2.91 4.83 36.31
C SER A 77 4.14 4.63 37.21
N GLU A 78 5.01 5.64 37.29
CA GLU A 78 6.02 5.67 38.35
C GLU A 78 5.35 6.22 39.63
N ALA A 79 4.82 5.28 40.41
CA ALA A 79 4.38 5.51 41.77
C ALA A 79 5.57 5.90 42.66
N GLU A 80 5.36 6.89 43.50
CA GLU A 80 6.24 7.25 44.59
C GLU A 80 6.61 6.04 45.47
N GLU A 81 7.89 5.91 45.80
CA GLU A 81 8.31 5.43 47.12
C GLU A 81 9.20 6.50 47.77
N SER A 82 8.76 6.92 48.96
CA SER A 82 9.43 7.85 49.89
C SER A 82 10.62 7.23 50.61
#